data_AF-A0A7X1P899-F1
#
_entry.id   AF-A0A7X1P899-F1
#
_cell.length_a   1.000
_cell.length_b   1.000
_cell.length_c   1.000
_cell.angle_alpha   90.00
_cell.angle_beta   90.00
_cell.angle_gamma   90.00
#
_symmetry.space_group_name_H-M   'P 1'
#
loop_
_entity.id
_entity.type
_entity.pdbx_description
1 polymer ?
#
loop_
_entity_poly.entity_id
_entity_poly.type
_entity_poly.pdbx_seq_one_letter_code
_entity_poly.pdbx_strand_id
1 'polypeptide(L)'
;MLTGDLTGTSSVAYTDVTPVSLLIAESNAFSVPSGSAIRNGKQLLERIRQAPETLTVGIAPGIGSHDHIALALAANAAAADAKKLKIVIFGGGDIIAALLGGHVDVMIGPVPIIAAPPNTGKMLWP
;
A
#
# COMPACT_ATOMS: atom_id res chain seq x y z
N MET A 1 -2.22 11.63 -11.35
CA MET A 1 -3.01 12.52 -12.23
C MET A 1 -4.46 12.07 -12.29
N LEU A 2 -4.79 10.91 -12.88
CA LEU A 2 -6.17 10.43 -12.96
C LEU A 2 -6.93 10.43 -11.62
N THR A 3 -6.42 9.73 -10.60
CA THR A 3 -7.09 9.67 -9.30
C THR A 3 -7.12 11.03 -8.61
N GLY A 4 -6.06 11.83 -8.74
CA GLY A 4 -5.99 13.18 -8.17
C GLY A 4 -7.05 14.13 -8.73
N ASP A 5 -7.29 14.07 -10.04
CA ASP A 5 -8.37 14.78 -10.73
C ASP A 5 -9.75 14.31 -10.21
N LEU A 6 -9.99 13.00 -10.23
CA LEU A 6 -11.25 12.40 -9.76
C LEU A 6 -11.56 12.69 -8.28
N THR A 7 -10.53 12.86 -7.43
CA THR A 7 -10.71 13.18 -6.00
C THR A 7 -10.62 14.67 -5.70
N GLY A 8 -10.38 15.54 -6.69
CA GLY A 8 -10.22 16.98 -6.49
C GLY A 8 -8.96 17.38 -5.72
N THR A 9 -7.95 16.51 -5.67
CA THR A 9 -6.66 16.76 -4.99
C THR A 9 -5.57 17.27 -5.94
N SER A 10 -5.87 17.36 -7.24
CA SER A 10 -5.01 17.97 -8.25
C SER A 10 -5.72 19.11 -8.96
N SER A 11 -4.99 20.18 -9.28
CA SER A 11 -5.47 21.28 -10.13
C SER A 11 -5.27 21.04 -11.63
N VAL A 12 -4.71 19.88 -12.00
CA VAL A 12 -4.43 19.48 -13.39
C VAL A 12 -5.29 18.27 -13.71
N ALA A 13 -6.16 18.37 -14.72
CA ALA A 13 -6.99 17.26 -15.16
C ALA A 13 -6.15 16.24 -15.94
N TYR A 14 -6.56 14.97 -15.95
CA TYR A 14 -5.85 13.97 -16.76
C TYR A 14 -5.95 14.23 -18.27
N THR A 15 -6.91 15.07 -18.69
CA THR A 15 -7.10 15.54 -20.07
C THR A 15 -6.22 16.74 -20.44
N ASP A 16 -5.55 17.37 -19.47
CA ASP A 16 -4.72 18.56 -19.70
C ASP A 16 -3.30 18.20 -20.18
N VAL A 17 -2.97 16.91 -20.21
CA VAL A 17 -1.63 16.40 -20.54
C VAL A 17 -1.70 15.45 -21.73
N THR A 18 -0.64 15.45 -22.55
CA THR A 18 -0.45 14.45 -23.62
C THR A 18 0.57 13.41 -23.17
N PRO A 19 0.18 12.14 -22.97
CA PRO A 19 1.13 11.07 -22.63
C PRO A 19 2.15 10.88 -23.76
N VAL A 20 3.44 10.91 -23.41
CA VAL A 20 4.54 10.71 -24.39
C VAL A 20 4.97 9.25 -24.42
N SER A 21 5.33 8.69 -23.26
CA SER A 21 5.83 7.32 -23.12
C SER A 21 5.75 6.83 -21.68
N LEU A 22 5.63 5.52 -21.49
CA LEU A 22 5.82 4.87 -20.19
C LEU A 22 7.32 4.77 -19.89
N LEU A 23 7.78 5.41 -18.81
CA LEU A 23 9.20 5.38 -18.42
C LEU A 23 9.50 4.28 -17.41
N ILE A 24 8.59 4.04 -16.48
CA ILE A 24 8.78 3.14 -15.34
C ILE A 24 7.47 2.38 -15.11
N ALA A 25 7.60 1.08 -14.90
CA ALA A 25 6.54 0.24 -14.36
C ALA A 25 7.09 -0.46 -13.12
N GLU A 26 6.38 -0.35 -12.00
CA GLU A 26 6.78 -0.94 -10.73
C GLU A 26 5.69 -1.88 -10.23
N SER A 27 6.12 -2.99 -9.63
CA SER A 27 5.25 -3.85 -8.86
C SER A 27 5.15 -3.31 -7.43
N ASN A 28 3.93 -3.32 -6.88
CA ASN A 28 3.69 -3.04 -5.48
C ASN A 28 3.81 -4.32 -4.66
N ALA A 29 4.44 -4.22 -3.49
CA ALA A 29 4.56 -5.32 -2.55
C ALA A 29 3.96 -4.95 -1.19
N PHE A 30 3.41 -5.96 -0.53
CA PHE A 30 2.96 -5.89 0.85
C PHE A 30 4.06 -6.40 1.77
N SER A 31 4.47 -5.59 2.74
CA SER A 31 5.57 -5.91 3.65
C SER A 31 5.13 -5.85 5.10
N VAL A 32 5.64 -6.76 5.91
CA VAL A 32 5.34 -6.87 7.35
C VAL A 32 6.63 -6.95 8.15
N PRO A 33 6.67 -6.51 9.43
CA PRO A 33 7.86 -6.67 10.25
C PRO A 33 8.35 -8.13 10.29
N SER A 34 9.65 -8.35 10.45
CA SER A 34 10.24 -9.70 10.47
C SER A 34 9.61 -10.62 11.53
N GLY A 35 9.21 -10.06 12.67
CA GLY A 35 8.49 -10.72 13.75
C GLY A 35 6.98 -10.96 13.53
N SER A 36 6.40 -10.48 12.43
CA SER A 36 4.95 -10.57 12.18
C SER A 36 4.44 -12.01 12.15
N ALA A 37 3.25 -12.24 12.71
CA ALA A 37 2.54 -13.50 12.59
C ALA A 37 2.11 -13.80 11.14
N ILE A 38 2.02 -12.77 10.30
CA ILE A 38 1.69 -12.90 8.87
C ILE A 38 2.97 -13.33 8.13
N ARG A 39 2.92 -14.48 7.47
CA ARG A 39 4.07 -15.11 6.81
C ARG A 39 3.97 -15.18 5.29
N ASN A 40 2.78 -14.95 4.73
CA ASN A 40 2.55 -14.96 3.29
C ASN A 40 1.28 -14.18 2.92
N GLY A 41 1.09 -13.93 1.63
CA GLY A 41 -0.08 -13.22 1.11
C GLY A 41 -1.42 -13.88 1.47
N LYS A 42 -1.51 -15.22 1.52
CA LYS A 42 -2.75 -15.92 1.89
C LYS A 42 -3.18 -15.59 3.32
N GLN A 43 -2.23 -15.56 4.27
CA GLN A 43 -2.51 -15.17 5.65
C GLN A 43 -2.92 -13.70 5.76
N LEU A 44 -2.33 -12.82 4.95
CA LEU A 44 -2.73 -11.42 4.89
C LEU A 44 -4.18 -11.28 4.40
N LEU A 45 -4.54 -11.94 3.29
CA LEU A 45 -5.91 -11.91 2.76
C LEU A 45 -6.91 -12.48 3.76
N GLU A 46 -6.56 -13.56 4.45
CA GLU A 46 -7.41 -14.13 5.50
C GLU A 46 -7.60 -13.17 6.67
N ARG A 47 -6.54 -12.47 7.07
CA ARG A 47 -6.59 -11.45 8.12
C ARG A 47 -7.50 -10.28 7.73
N ILE A 48 -7.40 -9.83 6.48
CA ILE A 48 -8.25 -8.79 5.89
C ILE A 48 -9.71 -9.25 5.84
N ARG A 49 -9.97 -10.51 5.49
CA ARG A 49 -11.32 -11.07 5.44
C ARG A 49 -11.98 -11.18 6.82
N GLN A 50 -11.23 -11.68 7.81
CA GLN A 50 -11.80 -12.01 9.12
C GLN A 50 -11.93 -10.81 10.05
N ALA A 51 -10.92 -9.92 10.08
CA ALA A 51 -10.88 -8.82 11.04
C ALA A 51 -10.09 -7.61 10.46
N PRO A 52 -10.59 -6.98 9.39
CA PRO A 52 -9.91 -5.88 8.71
C PRO A 52 -9.61 -4.69 9.63
N GLU A 53 -10.47 -4.43 10.62
CA GLU A 53 -10.34 -3.33 11.58
C GLU A 53 -9.22 -3.51 12.61
N THR A 54 -8.58 -4.67 12.64
CA THR A 54 -7.44 -4.94 13.55
C THR A 54 -6.11 -5.05 12.80
N LEU A 55 -6.11 -4.73 11.50
CA LEU A 55 -4.93 -4.62 10.67
C LEU A 55 -4.68 -3.14 10.34
N THR A 56 -3.58 -2.59 10.84
CA THR A 56 -3.16 -1.21 10.55
C THR A 56 -2.24 -1.23 9.33
N VAL A 57 -2.68 -0.59 8.24
CA VAL A 57 -1.96 -0.58 6.96
C VAL A 57 -1.43 0.82 6.67
N GLY A 58 -0.11 0.93 6.56
CA GLY A 58 0.55 2.13 6.06
C GLY A 58 0.50 2.21 4.54
N ILE A 59 0.22 3.39 4.00
CA ILE A 59 0.34 3.71 2.58
C ILE A 59 1.06 5.04 2.37
N ALA A 60 1.63 5.24 1.17
CA ALA A 60 2.11 6.53 0.73
C ALA A 60 1.73 6.79 -0.76
N PRO A 61 1.67 8.05 -1.23
CA PRO A 61 1.54 9.28 -0.44
C PRO A 61 0.12 9.47 0.13
N GLY A 62 -0.87 8.63 -0.20
CA GLY A 62 -2.23 8.79 0.36
C GLY A 62 -3.35 8.16 -0.46
N ILE A 63 -4.58 8.56 -0.13
CA ILE A 63 -5.80 8.04 -0.75
C ILE A 63 -5.78 8.29 -2.27
N GLY A 64 -6.07 7.23 -3.02
CA GLY A 64 -6.06 7.25 -4.48
C GLY A 64 -4.67 6.98 -5.11
N SER A 65 -3.63 6.76 -4.30
CA SER A 65 -2.35 6.26 -4.80
C SER A 65 -2.44 4.80 -5.23
N HIS A 66 -1.42 4.33 -5.95
CA HIS A 66 -1.25 2.92 -6.29
C HIS A 66 -1.27 1.99 -5.05
N ASP A 67 -0.75 2.43 -3.91
CA ASP A 67 -0.77 1.67 -2.65
C ASP A 67 -2.18 1.52 -2.11
N HIS A 68 -2.94 2.63 -2.11
CA HIS A 68 -4.35 2.62 -1.72
C HIS A 68 -5.19 1.70 -2.62
N ILE A 69 -4.96 1.76 -3.93
CA ILE A 69 -5.67 0.92 -4.90
C ILE A 69 -5.27 -0.55 -4.71
N ALA A 70 -3.99 -0.87 -4.52
CA ALA A 70 -3.53 -2.23 -4.26
C ALA A 70 -4.18 -2.82 -3.00
N LEU A 71 -4.31 -2.03 -1.94
CA LEU A 71 -5.01 -2.44 -0.72
C LEU A 71 -6.50 -2.71 -0.97
N ALA A 72 -7.18 -1.84 -1.71
CA ALA A 72 -8.59 -2.02 -2.06
C ALA A 72 -8.79 -3.28 -2.92
N LEU A 73 -7.87 -3.57 -3.85
CA LEU A 73 -7.88 -4.80 -4.65
C LEU A 73 -7.66 -6.04 -3.79
N ALA A 74 -6.75 -5.99 -2.81
CA ALA A 74 -6.54 -7.07 -1.86
C ALA A 74 -7.78 -7.33 -0.99
N ALA A 75 -8.45 -6.27 -0.51
CA ALA A 75 -9.71 -6.38 0.22
C ALA A 75 -10.82 -7.01 -0.64
N ASN A 76 -10.96 -6.56 -1.90
CA ASN A 76 -11.92 -7.13 -2.83
C ASN A 76 -11.63 -8.61 -3.12
N ALA A 77 -10.37 -8.99 -3.32
CA ALA A 77 -9.96 -10.39 -3.50
C ALA A 77 -10.24 -11.25 -2.26
N ALA A 78 -10.19 -10.65 -1.07
CA ALA A 78 -10.56 -11.27 0.20
C ALA A 78 -12.09 -11.26 0.47
N ALA A 79 -12.91 -10.70 -0.43
CA ALA A 79 -14.34 -10.44 -0.22
C ALA A 79 -14.62 -9.62 1.07
N ALA A 80 -13.71 -8.71 1.41
CA ALA A 80 -13.82 -7.81 2.56
C ALA A 80 -14.27 -6.41 2.16
N ASP A 81 -14.98 -5.73 3.06
CA ASP A 81 -15.30 -4.30 2.88
C ASP A 81 -14.06 -3.45 3.12
N ALA A 82 -13.51 -2.89 2.04
CA ALA A 82 -12.32 -2.04 2.08
C ALA A 82 -12.48 -0.82 3.01
N LYS A 83 -13.72 -0.36 3.27
CA LYS A 83 -13.99 0.77 4.18
C LYS A 83 -13.67 0.48 5.65
N LYS A 84 -13.55 -0.80 6.02
CA LYS A 84 -13.23 -1.21 7.40
C LYS A 84 -11.72 -1.26 7.70
N LEU A 85 -10.88 -1.12 6.69
CA LEU A 85 -9.43 -1.13 6.85
C LEU A 85 -8.95 0.10 7.61
N LYS A 86 -8.03 -0.09 8.56
CA LYS A 86 -7.36 1.02 9.23
C LYS A 86 -6.16 1.46 8.42
N ILE A 87 -6.29 2.59 7.72
CA ILE A 87 -5.26 3.14 6.85
C ILE A 87 -4.55 4.29 7.55
N VAL A 88 -3.22 4.27 7.56
CA VAL A 88 -2.37 5.37 8.02
C VAL A 88 -1.57 5.89 6.83
N ILE A 89 -1.59 7.21 6.63
CA ILE A 89 -0.98 7.87 5.47
C ILE A 89 0.36 8.47 5.88
N PHE A 90 1.39 8.23 5.07
CA PHE A 90 2.75 8.70 5.26
C PHE A 90 3.23 9.52 4.07
N GLY A 91 4.28 10.34 4.28
CA GLY A 91 4.88 11.17 3.23
C GLY A 91 5.82 10.41 2.28
N GLY A 92 6.23 9.19 2.64
CA GLY A 92 7.10 8.33 1.84
C GLY A 92 8.05 7.58 2.75
N GLY A 93 9.27 8.09 2.95
CA GLY A 93 10.34 7.38 3.67
C GLY A 93 10.07 7.09 5.16
N ASP A 94 9.16 7.83 5.77
CA ASP A 94 8.70 7.64 7.15
C ASP A 94 7.90 6.36 7.36
N ILE A 95 7.27 5.81 6.31
CA ILE A 95 6.50 4.55 6.39
C ILE A 95 7.38 3.35 6.77
N ILE A 96 8.63 3.33 6.31
CA ILE A 96 9.57 2.23 6.58
C ILE A 96 9.93 2.24 8.07
N ALA A 97 10.23 3.41 8.62
CA ALA A 97 10.48 3.57 10.05
C ALA A 97 9.24 3.21 10.87
N ALA A 98 8.04 3.59 10.42
CA ALA A 98 6.79 3.24 11.08
C ALA A 98 6.55 1.72 11.09
N LEU A 99 6.83 1.01 10.00
CA LEU A 99 6.76 -0.45 9.93
C LEU A 99 7.76 -1.09 10.92
N LEU A 100 9.02 -0.66 10.88
CA LEU A 100 10.08 -1.23 11.71
C LEU A 100 9.87 -0.94 13.21
N GLY A 101 9.29 0.21 13.55
CA GLY A 101 8.90 0.59 14.90
C GLY A 101 7.60 -0.06 15.39
N GLY A 102 6.88 -0.80 14.54
CA GLY A 102 5.62 -1.45 14.90
C GLY A 102 4.42 -0.49 15.01
N HIS A 103 4.49 0.68 14.38
CA HIS A 103 3.37 1.64 14.32
C HIS A 103 2.33 1.25 13.26
N VAL A 104 2.70 0.43 12.28
CA VAL A 104 1.80 -0.22 11.33
C VAL A 104 2.13 -1.70 11.21
N ASP A 105 1.13 -2.53 10.96
CA ASP A 105 1.28 -3.98 10.83
C ASP A 105 1.78 -4.38 9.44
N VAL A 106 1.37 -3.62 8.43
CA VAL A 106 1.66 -3.83 7.01
C VAL A 106 1.97 -2.47 6.39
N MET A 107 2.96 -2.42 5.50
CA MET A 107 3.12 -1.31 4.55
C MET A 107 2.95 -1.82 3.13
N ILE A 108 2.54 -0.93 2.23
CA ILE A 108 2.48 -1.15 0.80
C ILE A 108 3.43 -0.15 0.15
N GLY A 109 4.10 -0.56 -0.91
CA GLY A 109 4.92 0.32 -1.71
C GLY A 109 5.59 -0.42 -2.87
N PRO A 110 6.28 0.30 -3.75
CA PRO A 110 7.00 -0.29 -4.86
C PRO A 110 8.21 -1.11 -4.36
N VAL A 111 8.45 -2.26 -4.99
CA VAL A 111 9.54 -3.19 -4.61
C VAL A 111 10.91 -2.51 -4.50
N PRO A 112 11.33 -1.59 -5.40
CA PRO A 112 12.63 -0.92 -5.27
C PRO A 112 12.79 -0.13 -3.96
N ILE A 113 11.73 0.52 -3.47
CA ILE A 113 11.76 1.27 -2.21
C ILE A 113 11.80 0.32 -1.02
N ILE A 114 11.05 -0.79 -1.10
CA ILE A 114 11.04 -1.81 -0.06
C ILE A 114 12.37 -2.57 -0.02
N ALA A 115 13.03 -2.84 -1.15
CA ALA A 115 14.25 -3.63 -1.21
C ALA A 115 15.51 -2.82 -0.84
N ALA A 116 15.45 -1.49 -0.82
CA ALA A 116 16.62 -0.64 -0.59
C ALA A 116 17.18 -0.73 0.85
N PRO A 117 16.37 -0.78 1.93
CA PRO A 117 16.90 -0.93 3.28
C PRO A 117 17.31 -2.39 3.57
N PRO A 118 18.45 -2.64 4.22
CA PRO A 118 18.94 -4.00 4.49
C PRO A 118 18.08 -4.82 5.47
N ASN A 119 17.09 -4.21 6.11
CA ASN A 119 16.26 -4.80 7.18
C ASN A 119 14.75 -4.57 6.98
N THR A 120 14.31 -4.19 5.79
CA THR A 120 12.87 -4.07 5.52
C THR A 120 12.19 -5.41 5.76
N GLY A 121 10.99 -5.32 6.32
CA GLY A 121 10.16 -6.44 6.72
C GLY A 121 9.96 -7.48 5.60
N LYS A 122 9.49 -8.68 5.97
CA LYS A 122 9.25 -9.75 5.00
C LYS A 122 8.28 -9.26 3.92
N MET A 123 8.76 -9.24 2.68
CA MET A 123 7.93 -9.07 1.49
C MET A 123 7.06 -10.33 1.31
N LEU A 124 5.75 -10.15 1.19
CA LEU A 124 4.80 -11.26 1.22
C LEU A 124 4.40 -11.77 -0.18
N TRP A 125 4.64 -10.99 -1.24
CA TRP A 125 4.33 -11.32 -2.64
C TRP A 125 4.92 -10.27 -3.61
N PRO A 126 5.27 -10.62 -4.87
CA PRO A 126 5.37 -9.67 -5.98
C PRO A 126 4.05 -9.51 -6.75
#